data_AF-A0A957T672-F1
#
_entry.id   AF-A0A957T672-F1
#
_cell.length_a   1.000
_cell.length_b   1.000
_cell.length_c   1.000
_cell.angle_alpha   90.00
_cell.angle_beta   90.00
_cell.angle_gamma   90.00
#
_symmetry.space_group_name_H-M   'P 1'
#
loop_
_entity.id
_entity.type
_entity.pdbx_description
1 polymer ?
#
loop_
_entity_poly.entity_id
_entity_poly.type
_entity_poly.pdbx_seq_one_letter_code
_entity_poly.pdbx_strand_id
1 'polypeptide(L)'
;LDPETDKYSFEQTAEIDCTQRLHLCKASCCRLSFALSKQDVREGIVHWALGRPYMIDQDDDGYCTHMDRDCLHCTIYDHRPVPCRGYDCRQDKRIWLDYEQRIPNPTLAEDDWPTCLNGTNADAQRD
;
A
#
# COMPACT_ATOMS: atom_id res chain seq x y z
N LEU A 1 -23.72 -14.90 -8.92
CA LEU A 1 -22.33 -14.44 -8.70
C LEU A 1 -22.36 -12.96 -8.94
N ASP A 2 -22.05 -12.16 -7.92
CA ASP A 2 -21.95 -10.70 -8.10
C ASP A 2 -20.88 -10.42 -9.16
N PRO A 3 -21.15 -9.58 -10.18
CA PRO A 3 -20.14 -9.22 -11.15
C PRO A 3 -19.01 -8.47 -10.43
N GLU A 4 -17.79 -8.95 -10.62
CA GLU A 4 -16.58 -8.27 -10.17
C GLU A 4 -16.53 -6.89 -10.82
N THR A 5 -16.36 -5.84 -10.02
CA THR A 5 -16.24 -4.46 -10.51
C THR A 5 -14.98 -4.33 -11.36
N ASP A 6 -15.11 -3.80 -12.58
CA ASP A 6 -13.96 -3.47 -13.41
C ASP A 6 -13.12 -2.37 -12.73
N LYS A 7 -11.84 -2.65 -12.48
CA LYS A 7 -10.94 -1.70 -11.81
C LYS A 7 -10.75 -0.40 -12.60
N TYR A 8 -10.93 -0.41 -13.93
CA TYR A 8 -10.81 0.79 -14.76
C TYR A 8 -12.06 1.67 -14.70
N SER A 9 -13.21 1.12 -14.28
CA SER A 9 -14.43 1.89 -14.03
C SER A 9 -14.61 2.27 -12.55
N PHE A 10 -13.57 2.13 -11.72
CA PHE A 10 -13.65 2.43 -10.30
C PHE A 10 -13.64 3.93 -10.02
N GLU A 11 -14.78 4.47 -9.59
CA GLU A 11 -15.00 5.91 -9.43
C GLU A 11 -14.49 6.49 -8.10
N GLN A 12 -14.26 5.66 -7.08
CA GLN A 12 -13.88 6.12 -5.73
C GLN A 12 -12.36 6.27 -5.59
N THR A 13 -11.71 6.86 -6.59
CA THR A 13 -10.27 7.09 -6.57
C THR A 13 -9.91 8.15 -5.54
N ALA A 14 -8.92 7.87 -4.69
CA ALA A 14 -8.44 8.83 -3.71
C ALA A 14 -7.53 9.88 -4.40
N GLU A 15 -7.94 11.15 -4.36
CA GLU A 15 -7.13 12.26 -4.85
C GLU A 15 -6.23 12.79 -3.72
N ILE A 16 -4.93 12.51 -3.82
CA ILE A 16 -3.92 12.89 -2.83
C ILE A 16 -2.77 13.55 -3.57
N ASP A 17 -2.30 14.69 -3.05
CA ASP A 17 -1.05 15.32 -3.51
C ASP A 17 0.16 14.53 -2.96
N CYS A 18 0.36 13.35 -3.57
CA CYS A 18 1.46 12.45 -3.25
C CYS A 18 2.81 13.09 -3.58
N THR A 19 2.93 13.83 -4.68
CA THR A 19 4.20 14.42 -5.13
C THR A 19 4.81 15.34 -4.06
N GLN A 20 4.01 16.08 -3.30
CA GLN A 20 4.52 16.88 -2.19
C GLN A 20 4.80 16.10 -0.88
N ARG A 21 4.51 14.80 -0.84
CA ARG A 21 4.54 13.98 0.38
C ARG A 21 5.41 12.73 0.27
N LEU A 22 5.73 12.24 -0.93
CA LEU A 22 6.48 11.01 -1.15
C LEU A 22 7.83 10.99 -0.44
N HIS A 23 8.54 12.12 -0.42
CA HIS A 23 9.82 12.24 0.30
C HIS A 23 9.68 12.08 1.83
N LEU A 24 8.49 12.26 2.40
CA LEU A 24 8.19 12.10 3.82
C LEU A 24 7.65 10.71 4.13
N CYS A 25 6.62 10.28 3.41
CA CYS A 25 6.00 8.97 3.64
C CYS A 25 6.74 7.82 2.96
N LYS A 26 7.77 8.10 2.16
CA LYS A 26 8.60 7.11 1.47
C LYS A 26 7.79 6.08 0.67
N ALA A 27 6.74 6.52 -0.03
CA ALA A 27 5.82 5.63 -0.75
C ALA A 27 5.23 4.48 0.10
N SER A 28 4.96 4.70 1.39
CA SER A 28 4.51 3.64 2.32
C SER A 28 3.26 2.86 1.89
N CYS A 29 2.41 3.40 1.02
CA CYS A 29 1.30 2.63 0.44
C CYS A 29 1.77 1.40 -0.35
N CYS A 30 2.97 1.44 -0.94
CA CYS A 30 3.57 0.33 -1.67
C CYS A 30 4.11 -0.76 -0.73
N ARG A 31 4.21 -0.51 0.57
CA ARG A 31 4.60 -1.52 1.59
C ARG A 31 3.40 -2.26 2.18
N LEU A 32 2.17 -1.91 1.80
CA LEU A 32 0.95 -2.54 2.30
C LEU A 32 0.63 -3.82 1.52
N SER A 33 0.39 -4.91 2.25
CA SER A 33 -0.02 -6.18 1.67
C SER A 33 -1.54 -6.26 1.52
N PHE A 34 -2.02 -6.69 0.35
CA PHE A 34 -3.44 -6.89 0.04
C PHE A 34 -3.63 -7.97 -1.03
N ALA A 35 -4.82 -8.54 -1.09
CA ALA A 35 -5.20 -9.51 -2.11
C ALA A 35 -5.55 -8.84 -3.44
N LEU A 36 -5.15 -9.46 -4.54
CA LEU A 36 -5.47 -9.06 -5.90
C LEU A 36 -6.84 -9.59 -6.33
N SER A 37 -7.51 -8.83 -7.20
CA SER A 37 -8.74 -9.27 -7.85
C SER A 37 -8.47 -10.33 -8.93
N LYS A 38 -9.51 -11.02 -9.42
CA LYS A 38 -9.34 -11.94 -10.55
C LYS A 38 -8.95 -11.17 -11.81
N GLN A 39 -9.44 -9.94 -11.97
CA GLN A 39 -9.05 -9.07 -13.07
C GLN A 39 -7.55 -8.77 -13.03
N ASP A 40 -7.01 -8.37 -11.88
CA ASP A 40 -5.57 -8.08 -11.72
C ASP A 40 -4.70 -9.28 -12.08
N VAL A 41 -5.10 -10.48 -11.62
CA VAL A 41 -4.38 -11.73 -11.91
C VAL A 41 -4.46 -12.10 -13.39
N ARG A 42 -5.61 -11.92 -14.04
CA ARG A 42 -5.82 -12.28 -15.45
C ARG A 42 -5.13 -11.33 -16.43
N GLU A 43 -5.05 -10.04 -16.09
CA GLU A 43 -4.33 -9.06 -16.90
C GLU A 43 -2.83 -9.31 -16.90
N GLY A 44 -2.28 -9.92 -15.83
CA GLY A 44 -0.87 -10.26 -15.73
C GLY A 44 0.08 -9.07 -15.59
N ILE A 45 -0.46 -7.85 -15.41
CA ILE A 45 0.33 -6.63 -15.19
C ILE A 45 0.79 -6.55 -13.73
N VAL A 46 -0.09 -6.91 -12.79
CA VAL A 46 0.20 -6.87 -11.35
C VAL A 46 0.76 -8.21 -10.91
N HIS A 47 2.00 -8.21 -10.46
CA HIS A 47 2.65 -9.40 -9.90
C HIS A 47 2.06 -9.80 -8.54
N TRP A 48 2.02 -11.10 -8.28
CA TRP A 48 1.59 -11.67 -7.01
C TRP A 48 2.62 -12.66 -6.47
N ALA A 49 2.69 -12.75 -5.14
CA ALA A 49 3.69 -13.54 -4.44
C ALA A 49 3.46 -15.06 -4.61
N LEU A 50 4.43 -15.78 -5.16
CA LEU A 50 4.33 -17.24 -5.37
C LEU A 50 4.06 -18.02 -4.08
N GLY A 51 4.68 -17.62 -2.97
CA GLY A 51 4.50 -18.24 -1.65
C GLY A 51 3.18 -17.88 -0.97
N ARG A 52 2.46 -16.87 -1.47
CA ARG A 52 1.15 -16.41 -0.97
C ARG A 52 0.26 -16.06 -2.15
N PRO A 53 -0.30 -17.07 -2.85
CA PRO A 53 -0.99 -16.85 -4.12
C PRO A 53 -2.01 -15.72 -4.06
N TYR A 54 -1.97 -14.87 -5.08
CA TYR A 54 -2.84 -13.70 -5.26
C TYR A 54 -2.67 -12.56 -4.25
N MET A 55 -1.68 -12.59 -3.36
CA MET A 55 -1.26 -11.40 -2.61
C MET A 55 -0.30 -10.56 -3.47
N ILE A 56 -0.38 -9.24 -3.39
CA ILE A 56 0.58 -8.33 -4.06
C ILE A 56 2.02 -8.76 -3.78
N ASP A 57 2.83 -8.85 -4.83
CA ASP A 57 4.24 -9.23 -4.69
C ASP A 57 5.07 -8.08 -4.11
N GLN A 58 6.01 -8.42 -3.25
CA GLN A 58 6.90 -7.48 -2.57
C GLN A 58 8.34 -8.00 -2.64
N ASP A 59 9.28 -7.10 -2.89
CA ASP A 59 10.71 -7.42 -2.84
C ASP A 59 11.18 -7.53 -1.37
N ASP A 60 12.45 -7.93 -1.17
CA ASP A 60 13.04 -8.15 0.15
C ASP A 60 13.03 -6.89 1.05
N ASP A 61 12.91 -5.69 0.45
CA ASP A 61 12.78 -4.41 1.15
C ASP A 61 11.34 -4.11 1.64
N GLY A 62 10.41 -5.03 1.38
CA GLY A 62 9.00 -4.91 1.76
C GLY A 62 8.18 -3.98 0.88
N TYR A 63 8.75 -3.38 -0.17
CA TYR A 63 7.99 -2.62 -1.16
C TYR A 63 7.43 -3.52 -2.25
N CYS A 64 6.27 -3.15 -2.78
CA CYS A 64 5.72 -3.85 -3.94
C CYS A 64 6.68 -3.75 -5.13
N THR A 65 6.71 -4.79 -5.95
CA THR A 65 7.66 -4.90 -7.08
C THR A 65 7.50 -3.81 -8.15
N HIS A 66 6.42 -3.03 -8.10
CA HIS A 66 6.10 -1.97 -9.06
C HIS A 66 6.47 -0.56 -8.59
N MET A 67 7.13 -0.43 -7.44
CA MET A 67 7.63 0.84 -6.93
C MET A 67 9.00 1.14 -7.56
N ASP A 68 9.14 2.31 -8.18
CA ASP A 68 10.43 2.83 -8.64
C ASP A 68 11.16 3.47 -7.46
N ARG A 69 12.30 2.89 -7.07
CA ARG A 69 13.06 3.28 -5.88
C ARG A 69 13.72 4.64 -6.02
N ASP A 70 14.02 5.07 -7.24
CA ASP A 70 14.70 6.34 -7.49
C ASP A 70 13.74 7.52 -7.35
N CYS A 71 12.51 7.37 -7.84
CA CYS A 71 11.52 8.46 -7.83
C CYS A 71 10.33 8.26 -6.88
N LEU A 72 10.21 7.09 -6.24
CA LEU A 72 9.13 6.70 -5.33
C LEU A 72 7.74 6.65 -6.01
N HIS A 73 7.68 6.56 -7.34
CA HIS A 73 6.43 6.44 -8.09
C HIS A 73 6.08 4.98 -8.40
N CYS A 74 4.80 4.72 -8.63
CA CYS A 74 4.33 3.44 -9.13
C CYS A 74 4.50 3.38 -10.65
N THR A 75 5.20 2.37 -11.15
CA THR A 75 5.45 2.17 -12.59
C THR A 75 4.23 1.68 -13.36
N ILE A 76 3.20 1.20 -12.64
CA ILE A 76 1.93 0.72 -13.20
C ILE A 76 0.74 1.58 -12.77
N TYR A 77 0.95 2.89 -12.56
CA TYR A 77 -0.05 3.79 -11.96
C TYR A 77 -1.45 3.70 -12.60
N ASP A 78 -1.52 3.59 -13.92
CA ASP A 78 -2.77 3.49 -14.69
C ASP A 78 -3.42 2.10 -14.64
N HIS A 79 -2.68 1.08 -14.21
CA HIS A 79 -3.13 -0.32 -14.09
C HIS A 79 -3.29 -0.77 -12.64
N ARG A 80 -3.19 0.17 -11.68
CA ARG A 80 -3.31 -0.09 -10.25
C ARG A 80 -4.56 -0.92 -9.90
N PRO A 81 -4.43 -1.91 -9.00
CA PRO A 81 -5.57 -2.59 -8.38
C PRO A 81 -6.54 -1.62 -7.71
N VAL A 82 -7.80 -2.03 -7.54
CA VAL A 82 -8.81 -1.25 -6.81
C VAL A 82 -8.32 -0.82 -5.41
N PRO A 83 -7.70 -1.71 -4.59
CA PRO A 83 -7.11 -1.30 -3.32
C PRO A 83 -6.15 -0.11 -3.46
N CYS A 84 -5.29 -0.09 -4.47
CA CYS A 84 -4.35 1.03 -4.68
C CYS A 84 -5.01 2.30 -5.22
N ARG A 85 -6.12 2.20 -5.96
CA ARG A 85 -6.86 3.37 -6.48
C ARG A 85 -7.66 4.06 -5.39
N GLY A 86 -8.36 3.28 -4.58
CA GLY A 86 -9.22 3.80 -3.50
C GLY A 86 -8.49 4.08 -2.19
N TYR A 87 -7.21 3.75 -2.08
CA TYR A 87 -6.49 3.92 -0.83
C TYR A 87 -6.28 5.39 -0.49
N ASP A 88 -6.94 5.82 0.58
CA ASP A 88 -6.79 7.16 1.16
C ASP A 88 -5.91 7.12 2.41
N CYS A 89 -4.69 7.66 2.32
CA CYS A 89 -3.75 7.65 3.44
C CYS A 89 -4.02 8.75 4.48
N ARG A 90 -4.90 9.73 4.22
CA ARG A 90 -5.06 10.93 5.07
C ARG A 90 -5.38 10.64 6.53
N GLN A 91 -6.13 9.57 6.77
CA GLN A 91 -6.52 9.13 8.11
C GLN A 91 -5.72 7.92 8.60
N ASP A 92 -4.76 7.43 7.81
CA ASP A 92 -3.98 6.26 8.18
C ASP A 92 -2.86 6.63 9.16
N LYS A 93 -3.10 6.34 10.45
CA LYS A 93 -2.15 6.60 11.54
C LYS A 93 -0.91 5.72 11.50
N ARG A 94 -0.88 4.66 10.70
CA ARG A 94 0.34 3.90 10.41
C ARG A 94 1.33 4.74 9.61
N ILE A 95 0.84 5.70 8.82
CA ILE A 95 1.65 6.56 7.94
C ILE A 95 1.77 7.99 8.48
N TRP A 96 0.69 8.59 8.98
CA TRP A 96 0.66 10.00 9.40
C TRP A 96 0.19 10.15 10.84
N LEU A 97 1.01 10.77 11.70
CA LEU A 97 0.52 11.27 12.98
C LEU A 97 -0.41 12.46 12.74
N ASP A 98 0.00 13.36 11.84
CA ASP A 98 -0.77 14.49 11.34
C ASP A 98 -0.53 14.67 9.84
N TYR A 99 -1.55 14.41 9.02
CA TYR A 99 -1.47 14.51 7.57
C TYR A 99 -1.37 15.97 7.07
N GLU A 100 -2.09 16.88 7.71
CA GLU A 100 -2.15 18.29 7.30
C GLU A 100 -0.82 19.00 7.61
N GLN A 101 -0.25 18.70 8.78
CA GLN A 101 1.07 19.22 9.17
C GLN A 101 2.24 18.43 8.56
N ARG A 102 1.96 17.42 7.71
CA ARG A 102 2.95 16.58 7.04
C ARG A 102 3.90 15.87 8.02
N ILE A 103 3.37 15.41 9.16
CA ILE A 103 4.12 14.69 10.20
C ILE A 103 3.92 13.19 10.00
N PRO A 104 4.90 12.48 9.39
CA PRO A 104 4.82 11.03 9.25
C PRO A 104 4.93 10.33 10.61
N ASN A 105 4.39 9.13 10.70
CA ASN A 105 4.63 8.25 11.84
C ASN A 105 6.11 7.81 11.81
N PRO A 106 6.89 8.03 12.90
CA PRO A 106 8.32 7.68 12.91
C PRO A 106 8.57 6.18 12.69
N THR A 107 7.59 5.32 13.02
CA THR A 107 7.69 3.87 12.76
C THR A 107 7.82 3.51 11.27
N LEU A 108 7.56 4.44 10.34
CA LEU A 108 7.86 4.23 8.92
C LEU A 108 9.34 3.91 8.64
N ALA A 109 10.24 4.35 9.51
CA ALA A 109 11.67 4.10 9.40
C ALA A 109 12.07 2.68 9.85
N GLU A 110 11.18 1.93 10.48
CA GLU A 110 11.45 0.55 10.89
C GLU A 110 11.44 -0.38 9.67
N ASP A 111 12.41 -1.29 9.63
CA ASP A 111 12.58 -2.26 8.54
C ASP A 111 11.35 -3.17 8.41
N ASP A 112 10.71 -3.53 9.53
CA ASP A 112 9.57 -4.44 9.58
C ASP A 112 8.19 -3.75 9.56
N TRP A 113 8.11 -2.45 9.31
CA TRP A 113 6.83 -1.76 9.09
C TRP A 113 6.07 -2.36 7.89
N PRO A 114 4.73 -2.55 7.95
CA PRO A 114 3.83 -2.13 9.03
C PRO A 114 3.66 -3.17 10.15
N THR A 115 4.37 -4.30 10.11
CA THR A 115 4.17 -5.43 11.04
C THR A 115 4.52 -5.06 12.49
N CYS A 116 5.53 -4.21 12.71
CA CYS A 116 5.90 -3.71 14.04
C CYS A 116 4.73 -3.08 14.82
N LEU A 117 3.73 -2.56 14.12
CA LEU A 117 2.58 -1.91 14.74
C LEU A 117 1.68 -2.89 15.50
N ASN A 118 1.67 -4.16 15.11
CA ASN A 118 0.87 -5.20 15.76
C ASN A 118 1.40 -5.57 17.16
N GLY A 119 2.65 -5.23 17.47
CA GLY A 119 3.28 -5.49 18.78
C GLY A 119 2.95 -4.48 19.86
N THR A 120 2.40 -3.31 19.52
CA THR A 120 2.16 -2.22 20.49
C THR A 120 0.97 -2.46 21.44
N ASN A 121 0.23 -3.57 21.29
CA ASN A 121 -0.84 -4.00 22.20
C ASN A 121 -0.75 -5.48 22.65
N ALA A 122 0.28 -6.24 22.27
CA ALA A 122 0.36 -7.68 22.59
C ALA A 122 1.02 -7.99 23.95
N ASP A 123 1.68 -7.01 24.58
CA ASP A 123 2.32 -7.17 25.90
C ASP A 123 1.45 -6.68 27.07
N ALA A 124 0.23 -6.18 26.81
CA ALA A 124 -0.70 -5.73 27.85
C ALA A 124 -1.72 -6.82 28.28
N GLN A 125 -1.66 -8.03 27.72
CA GLN A 125 -2.57 -9.14 28.03
C GLN A 125 -1.82 -10.46 28.10
N ARG A 126 -0.89 -10.53 29.06
CA ARG A 126 -0.38 -11.79 29.61
C ARG A 126 -0.30 -11.62 31.13
N ASP A 127 -1.48 -11.66 31.75
CA ASP A 127 -1.69 -11.99 33.17
C ASP A 127 -2.51 -13.29 33.24
#